data_AF-A0AAW9I710-F1
#
_entry.id   AF-A0AAW9I710-F1
#
_cell.length_a   1.000
_cell.length_b   1.000
_cell.length_c   1.000
_cell.angle_alpha   90.00
_cell.angle_beta   90.00
_cell.angle_gamma   90.00
#
_symmetry.space_group_name_H-M   'P 1'
#
loop_
_entity.id
_entity.type
_entity.pdbx_description
1 polymer ?
#
loop_
_entity_poly.entity_id
_entity_poly.type
_entity_poly.pdbx_seq_one_letter_code
_entity_poly.pdbx_strand_id
1 'polypeptide(L)'
;MYTSIGIAYLQKGKDLPHVKNIVLTGGALINLPCLGNISESGCFNEKSPESMKPKKAEILVDKKYILQAMGLLSKSYPKIAIRIMKKELKYGGN
;
A
#
# COMPACT_ATOMS: atom_id res chain seq x y z
N MET A 1 8.56 -10.99 -24.02
CA MET A 1 8.14 -11.16 -25.42
C MET A 1 9.04 -10.28 -26.25
N TYR A 2 9.57 -10.77 -27.37
CA TYR A 2 10.29 -9.96 -28.33
C TYR A 2 9.28 -9.46 -29.36
N THR A 3 9.20 -8.15 -29.57
CA THR A 3 8.51 -7.59 -30.73
C THR A 3 9.56 -7.14 -31.74
N SER A 4 9.18 -6.97 -33.01
CA SER A 4 10.09 -6.70 -34.14
C SER A 4 10.87 -5.37 -34.07
N ILE A 5 10.80 -4.64 -32.94
CA ILE A 5 11.42 -3.34 -32.70
C ILE A 5 12.39 -3.37 -31.48
N GLY A 6 12.60 -4.54 -30.85
CA GLY A 6 13.56 -4.72 -29.74
C GLY A 6 12.99 -5.38 -28.49
N ILE A 7 13.77 -5.37 -27.40
CA ILE A 7 13.39 -5.95 -26.10
C ILE A 7 12.22 -5.14 -25.52
N ALA A 8 11.00 -5.67 -25.60
CA ALA A 8 9.88 -5.17 -24.84
C ALA A 8 10.00 -5.68 -23.39
N TYR A 9 10.39 -4.79 -22.48
CA TYR A 9 10.39 -5.05 -21.04
C TYR A 9 8.94 -5.16 -20.55
N LEU A 10 8.36 -6.35 -20.64
CA LEU A 10 7.10 -6.65 -19.97
C LEU A 10 7.39 -6.71 -18.47
N GLN A 11 6.99 -5.69 -17.73
CA GLN A 11 7.17 -5.65 -16.28
C GLN A 11 6.37 -6.81 -15.67
N LYS A 12 7.06 -7.86 -15.21
CA LYS A 12 6.48 -8.89 -14.32
C LYS A 12 6.34 -8.29 -12.92
N GLY A 13 5.38 -7.36 -12.77
CA GLY A 13 4.99 -6.79 -11.49
C GLY A 13 4.02 -7.69 -10.73
N LYS A 14 3.70 -7.30 -9.49
CA LYS A 14 2.56 -7.88 -8.75
C LYS A 14 1.27 -7.42 -9.40
N ASP A 15 0.30 -8.32 -9.55
CA ASP A 15 -1.04 -8.00 -10.00
C ASP A 15 -1.82 -7.32 -8.85
N LEU A 16 -1.72 -5.98 -8.78
CA LEU A 16 -2.37 -5.16 -7.76
C LEU A 16 -3.65 -4.40 -8.19
N PRO A 17 -4.22 -4.47 -9.41
CA PRO A 17 -5.45 -3.76 -9.78
C PRO A 17 -6.63 -4.01 -8.84
N HIS A 18 -6.72 -5.20 -8.24
CA HIS A 18 -7.79 -5.61 -7.32
C HIS A 18 -7.51 -5.29 -5.85
N VAL A 19 -6.32 -4.78 -5.52
CA VAL A 19 -5.97 -4.42 -4.14
C VAL A 19 -6.76 -3.19 -3.73
N LYS A 20 -7.55 -3.33 -2.66
CA LYS A 20 -8.46 -2.27 -2.18
C LYS A 20 -7.83 -1.36 -1.13
N ASN A 21 -6.75 -1.80 -0.49
CA ASN A 21 -6.16 -1.11 0.65
C ASN A 21 -4.65 -1.00 0.47
N ILE A 22 -4.11 0.20 0.68
CA ILE A 22 -2.68 0.46 0.78
C ILE A 22 -2.40 0.87 2.23
N VAL A 23 -1.50 0.16 2.90
CA VAL A 23 -1.11 0.49 4.27
C VAL A 23 0.26 1.14 4.24
N LEU A 24 0.34 2.40 4.66
CA LEU A 24 1.57 3.15 4.81
C LEU A 24 2.13 2.93 6.21
N THR A 25 3.33 2.37 6.29
CA THR A 25 4.06 2.13 7.54
C THR A 25 5.53 2.48 7.36
N GLY A 26 6.19 2.93 8.43
CA GLY A 26 7.61 3.32 8.45
C GLY A 26 7.87 4.83 8.47
N GLY A 27 9.11 5.16 8.88
CA GLY A 27 9.68 6.50 9.12
C GLY A 27 9.26 7.57 8.13
N ALA A 28 9.64 7.35 6.88
CA ALA A 28 9.54 8.32 5.82
C ALA A 28 8.10 8.55 5.33
N LEU A 29 7.19 7.60 5.56
CA LEU A 29 5.83 7.66 5.01
C LEU A 29 4.82 8.23 6.00
N ILE A 30 5.03 7.98 7.30
CA ILE A 30 4.12 8.43 8.37
C ILE A 30 4.23 9.94 8.60
N ASN A 31 5.40 10.53 8.36
CA ASN A 31 5.65 11.96 8.58
C ASN A 31 5.50 12.84 7.33
N LEU A 32 4.93 12.29 6.24
CA LEU A 32 4.66 13.06 5.03
C LEU A 32 3.45 13.98 5.26
N PRO A 33 3.60 15.30 5.09
CA PRO A 33 2.46 16.23 5.21
C PRO A 33 1.41 16.03 4.10
N CYS A 34 1.79 15.43 2.97
CA CYS A 34 0.93 15.26 1.79
C CYS A 34 0.54 13.79 1.57
N LEU A 35 -0.21 13.20 2.50
CA LEU A 35 -0.75 11.84 2.36
C LEU A 35 -1.72 11.69 1.17
N GLY A 36 -2.44 12.76 0.81
CA GLY A 36 -3.35 12.78 -0.35
C GLY A 36 -2.65 12.48 -1.68
N ASN A 37 -1.46 13.05 -1.88
CA ASN A 37 -0.66 12.87 -3.10
C ASN A 37 -0.14 11.43 -3.26
N ILE A 38 -0.04 10.68 -2.15
CA ILE A 38 0.35 9.26 -2.18
C ILE A 38 -0.80 8.42 -2.72
N SER A 39 -2.06 8.82 -2.52
CA SER A 39 -3.23 8.16 -3.13
C SER A 39 -3.18 8.27 -4.64
N GLU A 40 -2.88 9.46 -5.15
CA GLU A 40 -2.75 9.72 -6.58
C GLU A 40 -1.54 9.01 -7.20
N SER A 41 -0.41 8.97 -6.49
CA SER A 41 0.82 8.33 -6.99
C SER A 41 0.80 6.79 -6.84
N GLY A 42 0.06 6.28 -5.85
CA GLY A 42 -0.05 4.87 -5.50
C GLY A 42 -1.13 4.12 -6.29
N CYS A 43 -2.13 4.84 -6.83
CA CYS A 43 -3.16 4.26 -7.69
C CYS A 43 -2.75 4.25 -9.18
N PHE A 44 -3.53 3.53 -9.97
CA PHE A 44 -3.43 3.51 -11.43
C PHE A 44 -3.58 4.92 -12.00
N ASN A 45 -2.74 5.24 -12.99
CA ASN A 45 -2.76 6.51 -13.70
C ASN A 45 -2.87 6.23 -15.20
N GLU A 46 -3.79 6.89 -15.88
CA GLU A 46 -4.00 6.74 -17.33
C GLU A 46 -2.77 7.14 -18.15
N LYS A 47 -1.86 7.94 -17.59
CA LYS A 47 -0.57 8.31 -18.20
C LYS A 47 0.46 7.16 -18.22
N SER A 48 0.21 6.07 -17.50
CA SER A 48 1.05 4.87 -17.46
C SER A 48 0.18 3.61 -17.50
N PRO A 49 -0.48 3.32 -18.64
CA PRO A 49 -1.46 2.24 -18.76
C PRO A 49 -0.87 0.83 -18.54
N GLU A 50 0.44 0.67 -18.68
CA GLU A 50 1.18 -0.55 -18.35
C GLU A 50 1.31 -0.82 -16.83
N SER A 51 0.92 0.15 -15.99
CA SER A 51 1.01 0.06 -14.54
C SER A 51 -0.02 -0.91 -13.97
N MET A 52 0.42 -1.97 -13.29
CA MET A 52 -0.45 -2.90 -12.56
C MET A 52 -0.84 -2.39 -11.16
N LYS A 53 -0.82 -1.08 -10.94
CA LYS A 53 -1.18 -0.47 -9.66
C LYS A 53 -2.68 -0.62 -9.35
N PRO A 54 -3.08 -0.53 -8.07
CA PRO A 54 -4.48 -0.52 -7.67
C PRO A 54 -5.30 0.52 -8.43
N LYS A 55 -6.45 0.12 -8.99
CA LYS A 55 -7.34 1.08 -9.68
C LYS A 55 -7.93 2.10 -8.70
N LYS A 56 -8.30 1.62 -7.52
CA LYS A 56 -8.81 2.41 -6.42
C LYS A 56 -8.41 1.71 -5.13
N ALA A 57 -7.63 2.40 -4.29
CA ALA A 57 -7.26 1.89 -2.99
C ALA A 57 -7.47 2.93 -1.90
N GLU A 58 -7.98 2.48 -0.76
CA GLU A 58 -8.03 3.28 0.46
C GLU A 58 -6.65 3.27 1.12
N ILE A 59 -6.18 4.45 1.48
CA ILE A 59 -4.92 4.58 2.22
C ILE A 59 -5.19 4.49 3.71
N LEU A 60 -4.52 3.56 4.37
CA LEU A 60 -4.45 3.41 5.81
C LEU A 60 -3.06 3.82 6.28
N VAL A 61 -2.97 4.60 7.35
CA VAL A 61 -1.67 5.09 7.85
C VAL A 61 -1.40 4.57 9.25
N ASP A 62 -0.26 3.90 9.41
CA ASP A 62 0.23 3.42 10.70
C ASP A 62 0.89 4.55 11.50
N LYS A 63 0.12 5.57 11.90
CA LYS A 63 0.66 6.77 12.57
C LYS A 63 1.42 6.48 13.87
N LYS A 64 1.13 5.36 14.53
CA LYS A 64 1.70 4.98 15.83
C LYS A 64 2.75 3.87 15.73
N TYR A 65 3.17 3.48 14.52
CA TYR A 65 4.10 2.36 14.30
C TYR A 65 3.64 1.05 14.95
N ILE A 66 2.32 0.87 15.08
CA ILE A 66 1.73 -0.23 15.84
C ILE A 66 1.89 -1.55 15.10
N LEU A 67 2.00 -1.55 13.77
CA LEU A 67 2.06 -2.78 12.98
C LEU A 67 3.32 -3.60 13.27
N GLN A 68 4.45 -2.94 13.53
CA GLN A 68 5.71 -3.61 13.86
C GLN A 68 5.59 -4.34 15.20
N ALA A 69 5.09 -3.64 16.24
CA ALA A 69 4.86 -4.23 17.55
C ALA A 69 3.80 -5.35 17.50
N MET A 70 2.71 -5.15 16.75
CA MET A 70 1.64 -6.14 16.63
C MET A 70 2.05 -7.35 15.81
N GLY A 71 2.98 -7.20 14.86
CA GLY A 71 3.60 -8.31 14.14
C GLY A 71 4.28 -9.27 15.12
N LEU A 72 5.04 -8.76 16.08
CA LEU A 72 5.66 -9.56 17.14
C LEU A 72 4.60 -10.17 18.08
N LEU A 73 3.64 -9.36 18.54
CA LEU A 73 2.58 -9.82 19.44
C LEU A 73 1.74 -10.94 18.82
N SER A 74 1.51 -10.89 17.50
CA SER A 74 0.66 -11.86 16.81
C SER A 74 1.20 -13.30 16.83
N LYS A 75 2.50 -13.48 17.07
CA LYS A 75 3.12 -14.81 17.23
C LYS A 75 2.56 -15.57 18.43
N SER A 76 2.24 -14.86 19.51
CA SER A 76 1.69 -15.45 20.75
C SER A 76 0.20 -15.16 20.92
N TYR A 77 -0.27 -13.99 20.49
CA TYR A 77 -1.64 -13.51 20.70
C TYR A 77 -2.26 -12.94 19.41
N PRO A 78 -2.53 -13.78 18.39
CA PRO A 78 -2.97 -13.33 17.07
C PRO A 78 -4.30 -12.55 17.11
N LYS A 79 -5.27 -13.00 17.91
CA LYS A 79 -6.60 -12.36 18.04
C LYS A 79 -6.52 -10.98 18.70
N ILE A 80 -5.63 -10.81 19.67
CA ILE A 80 -5.44 -9.53 20.37
C ILE A 80 -4.71 -8.56 19.44
N ALA A 81 -3.65 -9.03 18.78
CA ALA A 81 -2.87 -8.24 17.83
C ALA A 81 -3.75 -7.68 16.70
N ILE A 82 -4.55 -8.52 16.03
CA ILE A 82 -5.44 -8.06 14.94
C ILE A 82 -6.48 -7.06 15.44
N ARG A 83 -7.00 -7.22 16.66
CA ARG A 83 -7.96 -6.29 17.26
C ARG A 83 -7.34 -4.91 17.47
N ILE A 84 -6.13 -4.86 18.00
CA ILE A 84 -5.40 -3.61 18.23
C ILE A 84 -5.05 -2.96 16.88
N MET A 85 -4.53 -3.73 15.91
CA MET A 85 -4.21 -3.21 14.57
C MET A 85 -5.42 -2.56 13.89
N LYS A 86 -6.58 -3.22 13.92
CA LYS A 86 -7.82 -2.68 13.34
C LYS A 86 -8.34 -1.44 14.06
N LYS A 87 -8.08 -1.31 15.36
CA LYS A 87 -8.49 -0.13 16.16
C LYS A 87 -7.62 1.09 15.88
N GLU A 88 -6.33 0.87 15.65
CA GLU A 88 -5.33 1.93 15.55
C GLU A 88 -5.08 2.39 14.10
N LEU A 89 -5.23 1.51 13.11
CA LEU A 89 -5.17 1.90 11.70
C LEU A 89 -6.40 2.75 11.35
N LYS A 90 -6.16 4.02 11.04
CA LYS A 90 -7.19 4.96 10.57
C LYS A 90 -7.04 5.24 9.08
N TYR A 91 -8.16 5.57 8.45
CA TYR A 91 -8.17 6.05 7.07
C TYR A 91 -7.37 7.36 6.97
N GLY A 92 -6.52 7.44 5.95
CA GLY A 92 -5.65 8.59 5.67
C GLY A 92 -6.32 9.69 4.85
N GLY A 93 -7.64 9.64 4.67
CA GLY A 93 -8.44 10.66 4.00
C GLY A 93 -9.44 11.26 4.98
N ASN A 94 -9.22 12.54 5.33
CA ASN A 94 -9.92 13.37 6.31
C ASN A 94 -9.90 12.87 7.76
#